data_AF-A0A6M0R7S9-F1
#
_entry.id   AF-A0A6M0R7S9-F1
#
_cell.length_a   1.000
_cell.length_b   1.000
_cell.length_c   1.000
_cell.angle_alpha   90.00
_cell.angle_beta   90.00
_cell.angle_gamma   90.00
#
_symmetry.space_group_name_H-M   'P 1'
#
loop_
_entity.id
_entity.type
_entity.pdbx_description
1 polymer ?
#
loop_
_entity_poly.entity_id
_entity_poly.type
_entity_poly.pdbx_seq_one_letter_code
_entity_poly.pdbx_strand_id
1 'polypeptide(L)' 'MDLLKSINEAKEYIKNVNNENIDIAIILGSALGDIVDDIQNKKIISYIDIPKFSVSTIKEITSNI' A
#
# COMPACT_ATOMS: atom_id res chain seq x y z
N MET A 1 -22.69 2.16 2.94
CA MET A 1 -21.40 1.44 2.76
C MET A 1 -20.75 1.44 4.13
N ASP A 2 -20.42 0.27 4.68
CA ASP A 2 -19.86 0.18 6.02
C ASP A 2 -18.34 0.39 5.96
N LEU A 3 -17.87 1.55 6.44
CA LEU A 3 -16.44 1.92 6.45
C LEU A 3 -15.60 0.88 7.20
N LEU A 4 -16.13 0.32 8.29
CA LEU A 4 -15.43 -0.68 9.09
C LEU A 4 -15.19 -1.95 8.28
N LYS A 5 -16.16 -2.35 7.47
CA LYS A 5 -16.04 -3.49 6.57
C LYS A 5 -14.94 -3.27 5.53
N SER A 6 -14.87 -2.10 4.89
CA SER A 6 -13.81 -1.79 3.92
C SER A 6 -12.41 -1.81 4.54
N ILE A 7 -12.27 -1.29 5.77
CA ILE A 7 -11.00 -1.30 6.50
C ILE A 7 -10.56 -2.75 6.80
N ASN A 8 -11.50 -3.59 7.24
CA ASN A 8 -11.20 -4.99 7.56
C ASN A 8 -10.82 -5.81 6.31
N GLU A 9 -11.51 -5.62 5.19
CA GLU A 9 -11.18 -6.30 3.91
C GLU A 9 -9.77 -5.94 3.43
N ALA A 10 -9.39 -4.65 3.48
CA ALA A 10 -8.04 -4.20 3.12
C ALA A 10 -6.97 -4.75 4.08
N LYS A 11 -7.24 -4.73 5.39
CA LYS A 11 -6.35 -5.26 6.43
C LYS A 11 -6.09 -6.75 6.24
N GLU A 12 -7.14 -7.54 6.01
CA GLU A 12 -7.01 -8.99 5.80
C GLU A 12 -6.21 -9.30 4.54
N TYR A 13 -6.43 -8.56 3.45
CA TYR A 13 -5.64 -8.70 2.23
C TYR A 13 -4.15 -8.46 2.49
N ILE A 14 -3.78 -7.32 3.09
CA ILE A 14 -2.37 -6.97 3.37
C ILE A 14 -1.73 -8.01 4.30
N LYS A 15 -2.47 -8.48 5.32
CA LYS A 15 -1.97 -9.50 6.26
C LYS A 15 -1.73 -10.86 5.60
N ASN A 16 -2.55 -11.22 4.62
CA ASN A 16 -2.36 -12.47 3.86
C ASN A 16 -1.14 -12.40 2.93
N VAL A 17 -0.82 -11.21 2.40
CA VAL A 17 0.38 -10.99 1.60
C VAL A 17 1.64 -10.93 2.48
N ASN A 18 1.54 -10.31 3.65
CA ASN A 18 2.62 -10.23 4.62
C ASN A 18 2.11 -10.36 6.06
N ASN A 19 2.46 -11.46 6.73
CA ASN A 19 2.06 -11.74 8.11
C ASN A 19 3.13 -11.32 9.14
N GLU A 20 4.10 -10.51 8.73
CA GLU A 20 5.10 -9.94 9.63
C GLU A 20 4.47 -8.81 10.47
N ASN A 21 4.98 -8.62 11.69
CA ASN A 21 4.60 -7.48 12.51
C ASN A 21 5.35 -6.25 12.01
N ILE A 22 4.60 -5.26 11.53
CA ILE A 22 5.14 -3.98 11.06
C ILE A 22 5.11 -3.00 12.24
N ASP A 23 6.27 -2.67 12.80
CA ASP A 23 6.39 -1.73 13.91
C ASP A 23 6.35 -0.26 13.45
N ILE A 24 6.75 0.00 12.20
CA ILE A 24 6.90 1.34 11.63
C ILE A 24 6.30 1.35 10.22
N ALA A 25 5.47 2.35 9.94
CA ALA A 25 4.96 2.64 8.60
C ALA A 25 5.36 4.07 8.20
N ILE A 26 5.72 4.26 6.94
CA ILE A 26 6.11 5.55 6.38
C ILE A 26 5.22 5.83 5.18
N ILE A 27 4.66 7.05 5.11
CA ILE A 27 3.94 7.54 3.94
C ILE A 27 4.88 8.49 3.20
N LEU A 28 5.26 8.12 1.97
CA LEU A 28 6.15 8.92 1.14
C LEU A 28 5.33 9.86 0.25
N GLY A 29 5.63 11.16 0.35
CA GLY A 29 5.10 12.17 -0.56
C GLY A 29 5.82 12.15 -1.92
N SER A 30 5.35 12.96 -2.86
CA SER A 30 5.83 13.01 -4.26
C SER A 30 7.32 13.28 -4.45
N ALA A 31 8.02 13.82 -3.45
CA ALA A 31 9.45 14.17 -3.53
C ALA A 31 10.38 13.14 -2.84
N LEU A 32 9.86 12.00 -2.39
CA LEU A 32 10.61 11.01 -1.61
C LEU A 32 10.62 9.61 -2.27
N GLY A 33 10.30 9.53 -3.56
CA GLY A 33 10.26 8.26 -4.30
C GLY A 33 11.61 7.55 -4.37
N ASP A 34 12.70 8.31 -4.50
CA ASP A 34 14.06 7.78 -4.64
C ASP A 34 14.50 6.94 -3.42
N ILE A 35 13.92 7.19 -2.24
CA ILE A 35 14.20 6.42 -1.01
C ILE A 35 13.74 4.96 -1.16
N VAL A 36 12.70 4.71 -1.96
CA VAL A 36 12.15 3.36 -2.20
C VAL A 36 13.10 2.50 -3.02
N ASP A 37 13.98 3.12 -3.82
CA ASP A 37 14.91 2.40 -4.69
C ASP A 37 16.07 1.78 -3.90
N ASP A 38 16.43 2.36 -2.75
CA ASP A 38 17.48 1.84 -1.87
C ASP A 38 17.00 0.69 -0.97
N ILE A 39 15.68 0.47 -0.85
CA ILE A 39 15.09 -0.58 -0.01
C ILE A 39 15.36 -1.97 -0.62
N GLN A 40 16.11 -2.80 0.11
CA GLN A 40 16.39 -4.19 -0.26
C GLN A 40 15.24 -5.12 0.19
N ASN A 41 15.02 -6.20 -0.56
CA ASN A 41 14.02 -7.24 -0.26
C ASN A 41 12.57 -6.71 -0.09
N LYS A 42 12.20 -5.66 -0.85
CA LYS A 42 10.84 -5.10 -0.79
C LYS A 42 9.78 -6.06 -1.30
N LYS A 43 8.65 -6.12 -0.57
CA LYS A 43 7.39 -6.70 -1.06
C LYS A 43 6.54 -5.55 -1.56
N ILE A 44 6.24 -5.56 -2.86
CA ILE A 44 5.46 -4.50 -3.48
C ILE A 44 3.98 -4.92 -3.53
N ILE A 45 3.10 -4.06 -3.03
CA ILE A 45 1.64 -4.26 -3.11
C ILE A 45 1.03 -3.12 -3.91
N SER A 46 0.45 -3.44 -5.06
CA SER A 46 -0.26 -2.46 -5.89
C SER A 46 -1.58 -2.06 -5.22
N TYR A 47 -1.92 -0.77 -5.29
CA TYR A 47 -3.17 -0.25 -4.70
C TYR A 47 -4.41 -0.82 -5.39
N ILE A 48 -4.26 -1.25 -6.64
CA ILE A 48 -5.33 -1.85 -7.44
C ILE A 48 -5.72 -3.22 -6.87
N ASP A 49 -4.76 -3.91 -6.24
CA ASP A 49 -4.99 -5.26 -5.72
C ASP A 49 -5.62 -5.23 -4.32
N ILE A 50 -5.53 -4.10 -3.60
CA ILE A 50 -6.09 -3.95 -2.27
C ILE A 50 -7.61 -3.68 -2.38
N PRO A 51 -8.48 -4.53 -1.81
CA PRO A 51 -9.92 -4.33 -1.86
C PRO A 51 -10.33 -2.99 -1.26
N LYS A 52 -11.24 -2.28 -1.94
CA LYS A 52 -11.81 -0.99 -1.50
C LYS A 52 -10.79 0.14 -1.33
N PHE A 53 -9.56 -0.06 -1.78
CA PHE A 53 -8.55 0.98 -1.79
C PHE A 53 -8.79 1.94 -2.96
N SER A 54 -8.58 3.22 -2.71
CA SER A 54 -8.79 4.25 -3.72
C SER A 54 -7.62 4.23 -4.71
N VAL A 55 -7.92 3.89 -5.96
CA VAL A 55 -6.97 4.01 -7.06
C VAL A 55 -7.06 5.44 -7.59
N SER A 56 -5.97 6.20 -7.47
CA SER A 56 -5.90 7.53 -8.05
C SER A 56 -5.84 7.38 -9.58
N THR A 57 -6.94 7.68 -10.25
CA THR A 57 -7.03 7.75 -11.72
C THR A 57 -6.32 8.99 -12.27
N ILE A 58 -5.09 9.25 -11.82
CA ILE A 58 -4.20 10.20 -12.47
C ILE A 58 -3.30 9.36 -13.37
N LYS A 59 -3.61 9.42 -14.66
CA LYS A 59 -2.76 8.96 -15.74
C LYS A 59 -1.35 9.51 -15.43
N GLU A 60 -0.40 8.63 -15.10
CA GLU A 60 1.03 8.93 -14.84
C GLU A 60 1.45 9.26 -13.38
N ILE A 61 1.07 8.45 -12.38
CA ILE A 61 1.86 8.34 -11.12
C ILE A 61 2.00 6.87 -10.73
N THR A 62 3.23 6.35 -10.74
CA THR A 62 3.57 5.00 -10.27
C THR A 62 3.61 4.99 -8.75
N SER A 63 2.47 4.74 -8.09
CA SER A 63 2.39 4.58 -6.63
C SER A 63 2.43 3.09 -6.27
N ASN A 64 3.58 2.64 -5.76
CA ASN A 64 3.79 1.33 -5.16
C ASN A 64 4.06 1.55 -3.65
N ILE A 65 3.49 0.71 -2.77
CA ILE A 65 4.03 0.51 -1.40
C ILE A 65 4.97 -0.68 -1.44
#